data_AF-A0A2T5DBN5-F1
#
_entry.id   AF-A0A2T5DBN5-F1
#
_cell.length_a   1.000
_cell.length_b   1.000
_cell.length_c   1.000
_cell.angle_alpha   90.00
_cell.angle_beta   90.00
_cell.angle_gamma   90.00
#
_symmetry.space_group_name_H-M   'P 1'
#
loop_
_entity.id
_entity.type
_entity.pdbx_description
1 polymer ?
#
loop_
_entity_poly.entity_id
_entity_poly.type
_entity_poly.pdbx_seq_one_letter_code
_entity_poly.pdbx_strand_id
1 'polypeptide(L)'
;MIITDKNYNKISNQVYRLDPKNKKYDPTLKEDTVRKFGGTTFKILKLKENSKTDGMQAMAVAPLDEKGNVSTSQVVISYAETNISDFKDIETDLRTISEFFDKTVDLVY
;
A
#
# COMPACT_ATOMS: atom_id res chain seq x y z
N MET A 1 -0.20 0.60 -26.45
CA MET A 1 -0.30 1.26 -25.13
C MET A 1 1.10 1.38 -24.55
N ILE A 2 1.47 2.53 -23.96
CA ILE A 2 2.75 2.69 -23.26
C ILE A 2 2.46 3.00 -21.79
N ILE A 3 2.97 2.17 -20.88
CA ILE A 3 2.93 2.43 -19.43
C ILE A 3 4.16 3.27 -19.09
N THR A 4 3.99 4.31 -18.28
CA THR A 4 5.06 5.25 -17.90
C THR A 4 5.46 5.07 -16.43
N ASP A 5 6.62 5.60 -16.03
CA ASP A 5 7.06 5.66 -14.62
C ASP A 5 6.05 6.34 -13.71
N LYS A 6 5.34 7.36 -14.23
CA LYS A 6 4.24 8.00 -13.52
C LYS A 6 3.10 7.03 -13.22
N ASN A 7 2.80 6.10 -14.13
CA ASN A 7 1.79 5.08 -13.90
C ASN A 7 2.24 4.11 -12.81
N TYR A 8 3.46 3.59 -12.89
CA TYR A 8 4.03 2.70 -11.88
C TYR A 8 4.05 3.35 -10.49
N ASN A 9 4.49 4.60 -10.39
CA ASN A 9 4.49 5.36 -9.14
C ASN A 9 3.07 5.54 -8.58
N LYS A 10 2.07 5.80 -9.43
CA LYS A 10 0.68 5.92 -8.97
C LYS A 10 0.12 4.57 -8.51
N ILE A 11 0.37 3.49 -9.25
CA ILE A 11 -0.08 2.14 -8.90
C ILE A 11 0.51 1.73 -7.55
N SER A 12 1.83 1.86 -7.37
CA SER A 12 2.53 1.56 -6.11
C SER A 12 1.93 2.32 -4.92
N ASN A 13 1.67 3.63 -5.08
CA ASN A 13 1.03 4.43 -4.03
C ASN A 13 -0.41 3.99 -3.69
N GLN A 14 -1.15 3.38 -4.61
CA GLN A 14 -2.51 2.91 -4.31
C GLN A 14 -2.51 1.63 -3.48
N VAL A 15 -1.45 0.81 -3.53
CA VAL A 15 -1.41 -0.46 -2.79
C VAL A 15 -1.51 -0.24 -1.28
N TYR A 16 -0.89 0.83 -0.76
CA TYR A 16 -1.02 1.25 0.64
C TYR A 16 -2.45 1.59 1.07
N ARG A 17 -3.34 1.93 0.13
CA ARG A 17 -4.72 2.32 0.40
C ARG A 17 -5.67 1.12 0.50
N LEU A 18 -5.14 -0.09 0.31
CA LEU A 18 -5.88 -1.33 0.55
C LEU A 18 -6.01 -1.65 2.03
N ASP A 19 -5.06 -1.21 2.86
CA ASP A 19 -5.09 -1.44 4.30
C ASP A 19 -6.15 -0.54 4.98
N PRO A 20 -7.18 -1.12 5.64
CA PRO A 20 -8.18 -0.37 6.40
C PRO A 20 -7.61 0.51 7.51
N LYS A 21 -6.41 0.21 8.02
CA LYS A 21 -5.71 1.00 9.04
C LYS A 21 -4.99 2.22 8.46
N ASN A 22 -4.80 2.28 7.14
CA ASN A 22 -4.16 3.44 6.51
C ASN A 22 -5.11 4.65 6.51
N LYS A 23 -4.61 5.84 6.85
CA LYS A 23 -5.41 7.09 6.83
C LYS A 23 -6.01 7.42 5.46
N LYS A 24 -5.41 6.90 4.38
CA LYS A 24 -5.84 7.08 3.00
C LYS A 24 -6.54 5.84 2.45
N TYR A 25 -6.99 4.94 3.32
CA TYR A 25 -7.76 3.74 2.95
C TYR A 25 -8.87 4.10 1.96
N ASP A 26 -8.98 3.31 0.90
CA ASP A 26 -9.98 3.48 -0.13
C ASP A 26 -10.81 2.19 -0.28
N PRO A 27 -12.02 2.11 0.32
CA PRO A 27 -12.88 0.94 0.22
C PRO A 27 -13.43 0.70 -1.19
N THR A 28 -13.20 1.63 -2.12
CA THR A 28 -13.65 1.53 -3.50
C THR A 28 -12.62 0.85 -4.41
N LEU A 29 -11.42 0.53 -3.90
CA LEU A 29 -10.45 -0.33 -4.57
C LEU A 29 -10.91 -1.79 -4.45
N LYS A 30 -11.46 -2.33 -5.54
CA LYS A 30 -12.00 -3.69 -5.61
C LYS A 30 -11.54 -4.38 -6.88
N GLU A 31 -11.50 -5.70 -6.84
CA GLU A 31 -11.28 -6.52 -8.04
C GLU A 31 -12.34 -6.20 -9.10
N ASP A 32 -11.97 -6.38 -10.36
CA ASP A 32 -12.77 -6.10 -11.54
C ASP A 32 -13.18 -4.63 -11.77
N THR A 33 -12.69 -3.70 -10.95
CA THR A 33 -12.93 -2.27 -11.16
C THR A 33 -11.92 -1.65 -12.10
N VAL A 34 -12.38 -0.64 -12.84
CA VAL A 34 -11.56 0.14 -13.77
C VAL A 34 -11.15 1.45 -13.12
N ARG A 35 -9.85 1.76 -13.14
CA ARG A 35 -9.25 2.94 -12.50
C ARG A 35 -8.22 3.59 -13.40
N LYS A 36 -8.08 4.91 -13.26
CA LYS A 36 -7.07 5.69 -13.98
C LYS A 36 -5.85 5.90 -13.08
N PHE A 37 -4.70 5.39 -13.48
CA PHE A 37 -3.41 5.59 -12.80
C PHE A 37 -2.43 6.28 -13.73
N GLY A 38 -1.90 7.42 -13.30
CA GLY A 38 -0.88 8.19 -14.04
C GLY A 38 -1.34 8.80 -15.37
N GLY A 39 -2.60 8.64 -15.76
CA GLY A 39 -3.12 9.08 -17.06
C GLY A 39 -3.67 7.93 -17.91
N THR A 40 -3.35 6.70 -17.53
CA THR A 40 -3.76 5.47 -18.21
C THR A 40 -4.83 4.73 -17.43
N THR A 41 -5.78 4.13 -18.14
CA THR A 41 -6.83 3.32 -17.55
C THR A 41 -6.38 1.87 -17.40
N PHE A 42 -6.62 1.30 -16.23
CA PHE A 42 -6.30 -0.06 -15.85
C PHE A 42 -7.52 -0.76 -15.26
N LYS A 43 -7.61 -2.07 -15.47
CA LYS A 43 -8.50 -2.95 -14.72
C LYS A 43 -7.72 -3.57 -13.56
N ILE A 44 -8.31 -3.55 -12.37
CA ILE A 44 -7.79 -4.29 -11.21
C ILE A 44 -8.16 -5.76 -11.40
N LEU A 45 -7.15 -6.62 -11.52
CA LEU A 45 -7.33 -8.05 -11.75
C LEU A 45 -7.43 -8.81 -10.44
N LYS A 46 -6.58 -8.44 -9.47
CA LYS A 46 -6.51 -9.11 -8.18
C LYS A 46 -6.04 -8.16 -7.09
N LEU A 47 -6.58 -8.34 -5.90
CA LEU A 47 -6.17 -7.65 -4.68
C LEU A 47 -5.86 -8.65 -3.58
N LYS A 48 -4.86 -8.32 -2.76
CA LYS A 48 -4.56 -9.03 -1.53
C LYS A 48 -4.38 -7.98 -0.43
N GLU A 49 -5.23 -8.06 0.58
CA GLU A 49 -5.16 -7.24 1.79
C GLU A 49 -4.87 -8.21 2.94
N ASN A 50 -3.61 -8.30 3.33
CA ASN A 50 -3.14 -9.18 4.40
C ASN A 50 -2.59 -8.36 5.59
N SER A 51 -3.02 -7.11 5.75
CA SER A 51 -2.51 -6.19 6.78
C SER A 51 -2.83 -6.66 8.20
N LYS A 52 -3.75 -7.63 8.35
CA LYS A 52 -4.06 -8.29 9.63
C LYS A 52 -3.21 -9.54 9.92
N THR A 53 -2.53 -10.12 8.92
CA THR A 53 -1.78 -11.37 9.07
C THR A 53 -0.28 -11.17 8.92
N ASP A 54 0.17 -10.70 7.77
CA ASP A 54 1.59 -10.57 7.42
C ASP A 54 2.00 -9.11 7.18
N GLY A 55 1.07 -8.17 7.33
CA GLY A 55 1.31 -6.74 7.16
C GLY A 55 1.42 -6.29 5.69
N MET A 56 1.27 -7.21 4.73
CA MET A 56 1.46 -6.91 3.32
C MET A 56 0.16 -6.60 2.59
N GLN A 57 0.26 -5.76 1.57
CA GLN A 57 -0.80 -5.54 0.59
C GLN A 57 -0.25 -5.73 -0.82
N ALA A 58 -1.07 -6.25 -1.73
CA ALA A 58 -0.70 -6.43 -3.13
C ALA A 58 -1.85 -6.11 -4.07
N MET A 59 -1.51 -5.57 -5.25
CA MET A 59 -2.45 -5.26 -6.31
C MET A 59 -1.87 -5.66 -7.66
N ALA A 60 -2.65 -6.42 -8.44
CA ALA A 60 -2.37 -6.73 -9.83
C ALA A 60 -3.32 -5.95 -10.75
N VAL A 61 -2.76 -5.25 -11.74
CA VAL A 61 -3.52 -4.46 -12.71
C VAL A 61 -3.05 -4.73 -14.13
N ALA A 62 -3.96 -4.57 -15.10
CA ALA A 62 -3.64 -4.61 -16.52
C ALA A 62 -4.24 -3.40 -17.24
N PRO A 63 -3.54 -2.80 -18.21
CA PRO A 63 -4.04 -1.67 -18.95
C PRO A 63 -5.20 -2.11 -19.87
N LEU A 64 -6.11 -1.18 -20.13
CA LEU A 64 -7.13 -1.36 -21.16
C LEU A 64 -6.61 -0.88 -22.51
N ASP A 65 -6.99 -1.58 -23.58
CA ASP A 65 -6.81 -1.11 -24.95
C ASP A 65 -7.85 -0.02 -25.30
N GLU A 66 -7.74 0.56 -26.50
CA GLU A 66 -8.65 1.61 -26.99
C GLU A 66 -10.12 1.13 -27.11
N LYS A 67 -10.33 -0.18 -27.18
CA LYS A 67 -11.66 -0.81 -27.25
C LYS A 67 -12.19 -1.22 -25.86
N GLY A 68 -11.44 -0.94 -24.79
CA GLY A 68 -11.80 -1.29 -23.42
C GLY A 68 -11.53 -2.75 -23.05
N ASN A 69 -10.81 -3.51 -23.88
CA ASN A 69 -10.39 -4.88 -23.54
C ASN A 69 -9.15 -4.85 -22.65
N VAL A 70 -9.06 -5.81 -21.75
CA VAL A 70 -7.89 -5.99 -20.89
C VAL A 70 -6.71 -6.51 -21.72
N SER A 71 -5.63 -5.73 -21.79
CA SER A 71 -4.39 -6.18 -22.41
C SER A 71 -3.55 -6.95 -21.38
N THR A 72 -3.73 -8.26 -21.32
CA THR A 72 -2.98 -9.15 -20.41
C THR A 72 -1.51 -9.33 -20.82
N SER A 73 -1.11 -8.82 -21.98
CA SER A 73 0.30 -8.78 -22.42
C SER A 73 1.19 -7.97 -21.47
N GLN A 74 0.61 -7.09 -20.64
CA GLN A 74 1.32 -6.34 -19.62
C GLN A 74 0.51 -6.35 -18.32
N VAL A 75 0.93 -7.17 -17.36
CA VAL A 75 0.38 -7.16 -16.00
C VAL A 75 1.39 -6.47 -15.08
N VAL A 76 0.92 -5.49 -14.33
CA VAL A 76 1.71 -4.81 -13.30
C VAL A 76 1.27 -5.34 -11.94
N ILE A 77 2.20 -5.92 -11.20
CA ILE A 77 1.98 -6.36 -9.83
C ILE A 77 2.75 -5.40 -8.92
N SER A 78 2.08 -4.85 -7.92
CA SER A 78 2.68 -3.95 -6.96
C SER A 78 2.39 -4.44 -5.55
N TYR A 79 3.42 -4.35 -4.70
CA TYR A 79 3.40 -4.77 -3.32
C TYR A 79 3.66 -3.54 -2.44
N ALA A 80 2.98 -3.47 -1.30
CA ALA A 80 3.29 -2.57 -0.22
C ALA A 80 3.63 -3.42 1.00
N GLU A 81 4.82 -3.20 1.55
CA GLU A 81 5.17 -3.65 2.90
C GLU A 81 4.60 -2.66 3.93
N THR A 82 4.63 -3.11 5.19
CA THR A 82 3.83 -2.62 6.33
C THR A 82 3.50 -1.13 6.33
N ASN A 83 2.31 -0.84 6.85
CA ASN A 83 1.74 0.49 6.95
C ASN A 83 2.77 1.46 7.56
N ILE A 84 2.96 2.64 6.95
CA ILE A 84 3.89 3.69 7.43
C ILE A 84 3.58 4.07 8.90
N SER A 85 2.34 3.81 9.36
CA SER A 85 1.92 3.93 10.76
C SER A 85 2.72 3.05 11.74
N ASP A 86 3.04 1.79 11.41
CA ASP A 86 3.90 0.94 12.27
C ASP A 86 5.35 1.47 12.31
N PHE A 87 5.83 2.02 11.19
CA PHE A 87 7.13 2.73 11.17
C PHE A 87 7.09 4.02 11.99
N LYS A 88 5.91 4.62 12.15
CA LYS A 88 5.68 5.80 12.99
C LYS A 88 5.56 5.46 14.47
N ASP A 89 5.20 4.22 14.79
CA ASP A 89 5.30 3.69 16.15
C ASP A 89 6.76 3.52 16.61
N ILE A 90 7.77 3.56 15.73
CA ILE A 90 9.19 3.65 16.14
C ILE A 90 9.44 4.94 16.96
N GLU A 91 8.77 6.04 16.64
CA GLU A 91 8.87 7.28 17.44
C GLU A 91 8.21 7.12 18.82
N THR A 92 7.09 6.40 18.88
CA THR A 92 6.39 6.07 20.14
C THR A 92 7.17 5.06 20.98
N ASP A 93 7.76 4.04 20.37
CA ASP A 93 8.56 3.00 21.02
C ASP A 93 9.92 3.54 21.51
N LEU A 94 10.53 4.51 20.82
CA LEU A 94 11.74 5.19 21.30
C LEU A 94 11.49 5.93 22.63
N ARG A 95 10.27 6.45 22.80
CA ARG A 95 9.82 7.11 24.03
C ARG A 95 9.68 6.11 25.20
N THR A 96 9.18 4.91 24.94
CA THR A 96 9.11 3.83 25.94
C THR A 96 10.49 3.44 26.47
N ILE A 97 11.54 3.44 25.63
CA ILE A 97 12.91 3.15 26.07
C ILE A 97 13.45 4.29 26.94
N SER A 98 13.16 5.56 26.60
CA SER A 98 13.50 6.71 27.43
C SER A 98 12.82 6.67 28.81
N GLU A 99 11.53 6.34 28.85
CA GLU A 99 10.76 6.21 30.11
C GLU A 99 11.21 4.98 30.93
N PHE A 100 11.70 3.93 30.28
CA PHE A 100 12.29 2.77 30.93
C PHE A 100 13.63 3.12 31.59
N PHE A 101 14.50 3.90 30.94
CA PHE A 101 15.72 4.41 31.56
C PHE A 101 15.41 5.37 32.71
N ASP A 102 14.41 6.26 32.57
CA ASP A 102 14.02 7.22 33.62
C ASP A 102 13.56 6.52 34.91
N LYS A 103 12.77 5.44 34.80
CA LYS A 103 12.36 4.63 35.97
C LYS A 103 13.46 3.78 36.58
N THR A 104 14.56 3.54 35.87
CA THR A 104 15.68 2.72 36.38
C THR A 104 16.66 3.56 37.22
N VAL A 105 16.69 4.89 37.04
CA VAL A 105 17.56 5.79 37.83
C VAL A 105 17.00 6.05 39.24
N ASP A 106 15.69 5.89 39.47
CA ASP A 106 15.06 6.06 40.80
C ASP A 106 15.18 4.83 41.73
N LEU A 107 15.75 3.70 41.26
CA LEU A 107 15.92 2.46 42.05
C LEU A 107 17.34 2.24 42.58
N VAL A 108 18.22 3.24 42.47
CA VAL A 108 19.57 3.22 43.08
C VAL A 108 19.64 4.29 44.18
N TYR A 109 19.00 4.01 45.32
CA TYR A 109 19.31 4.62 46.62
C TYR A 109 19.41 3.53 47.68
#